data_AF-A0A7M4DPL6-F1
#
_entry.id   AF-A0A7M4DPL6-F1
#
_cell.length_a   1.000
_cell.length_b   1.000
_cell.length_c   1.000
_cell.angle_alpha   90.00
_cell.angle_beta   90.00
_cell.angle_gamma   90.00
#
_symmetry.space_group_name_H-M   'P 1'
#
loop_
_entity.id
_entity.type
_entity.pdbx_description
1 polymer ?
#
loop_
_entity_poly.entity_id
_entity_poly.type
_entity_poly.pdbx_seq_one_letter_code
_entity_poly.pdbx_strand_id
1 'polypeptide(L)'
;MLRAMGATEVPGRRSDISEIVRTADWAPDDLSLKGLLGDSGPWLRYLPFAWRACAEPALSEPIPRSPTSSGPFQDERLGAAAAFWAPLLHLLHFGLGWHRADLGLERWHEMGRPTDDPILRVVDRWWGPEIPDLLALHARDGLLSASAAKVRDPGLPPLDRTREIGPQWARRAREPEWQRRWGGGDPLHLASHLIPSGGRDGPGVLFGPQSEGTGSNQRRQYVLVCETYVGWHWDLHQIRDRVDENGHSHRVDVYCRPIGWLGQYRHSSTTGLWYRGRHHWHLLGN
;
A
#
# COMPACT_ATOMS: atom_id res chain seq x y z
N MET A 1 57.85 15.72 0.31
CA MET A 1 57.60 14.37 0.83
C MET A 1 56.64 14.50 2.01
N LEU A 2 55.34 14.43 1.79
CA LEU A 2 54.32 14.50 2.84
C LEU A 2 53.19 13.55 2.47
N ARG A 3 52.99 12.54 3.32
CA ARG A 3 52.06 11.42 3.17
C ARG A 3 50.61 11.90 3.21
N ALA A 4 49.81 11.41 2.27
CA ALA A 4 48.37 11.49 2.28
C ALA A 4 47.79 10.69 3.47
N MET A 5 46.91 11.31 4.25
CA MET A 5 46.04 10.62 5.20
C MET A 5 44.78 10.17 4.46
N GLY A 6 44.44 8.89 4.64
CA GLY A 6 43.41 8.18 3.90
C GLY A 6 42.00 8.67 4.21
N ALA A 7 41.20 8.76 3.15
CA ALA A 7 39.75 8.73 3.23
C ALA A 7 39.33 7.33 3.69
N THR A 8 38.75 7.23 4.87
CA THR A 8 37.99 6.06 5.31
C THR A 8 36.76 5.90 4.40
N GLU A 9 36.75 4.83 3.61
CA GLU A 9 35.60 4.38 2.83
C GLU A 9 34.42 4.11 3.77
N VAL A 10 33.29 4.77 3.50
CA VAL A 10 32.00 4.43 4.08
C VAL A 10 31.47 3.22 3.30
N PRO A 11 31.19 2.07 3.93
CA PRO A 11 30.78 0.87 3.20
C PRO A 11 29.43 1.08 2.50
N GLY A 12 29.44 0.82 1.19
CA GLY A 12 28.33 0.62 0.24
C GLY A 12 26.90 0.81 0.75
N ARG A 13 26.33 2.00 0.50
CA ARG A 13 24.88 2.21 0.48
C ARG A 13 24.32 1.54 -0.79
N ARG A 14 23.85 0.30 -0.69
CA ARG A 14 23.18 -0.40 -1.80
C ARG A 14 21.95 0.42 -2.22
N SER A 15 22.00 1.00 -3.41
CA SER A 15 21.03 2.00 -3.89
C SER A 15 19.88 1.44 -4.71
N ASP A 16 19.84 0.13 -4.95
CA ASP A 16 18.80 -0.51 -5.76
C ASP A 16 18.06 -1.60 -4.97
N ILE A 17 16.78 -1.35 -4.66
CA ILE A 17 15.91 -2.33 -4.00
C ILE A 17 15.79 -3.62 -4.82
N SER A 18 15.97 -3.54 -6.14
CA SER A 18 15.87 -4.69 -7.02
C SER A 18 17.05 -5.65 -6.82
N GLU A 19 18.24 -5.17 -6.49
CA GLU A 19 19.37 -6.02 -6.10
C GLU A 19 19.17 -6.60 -4.69
N ILE A 20 18.74 -5.80 -3.72
CA ILE A 20 18.48 -6.24 -2.34
C ILE A 20 17.43 -7.37 -2.31
N VAL A 21 16.41 -7.30 -3.17
CA VAL A 21 15.31 -8.25 -3.15
C VAL A 21 15.51 -9.45 -4.10
N ARG A 22 16.39 -9.35 -5.12
CA ARG A 22 16.68 -10.46 -6.07
C ARG A 22 17.73 -11.45 -5.56
N THR A 23 18.64 -11.07 -4.66
CA THR A 23 19.80 -11.92 -4.31
C THR A 23 19.81 -12.52 -2.90
N ALA A 24 18.89 -12.19 -1.99
CA ALA A 24 19.14 -12.40 -0.56
C ALA A 24 18.39 -13.58 0.08
N ASP A 25 19.18 -14.51 0.63
CA ASP A 25 18.97 -15.04 1.98
C ASP A 25 18.59 -13.87 2.91
N TRP A 26 17.36 -13.90 3.41
CA TRP A 26 16.73 -12.80 4.14
C TRP A 26 17.31 -12.73 5.56
N ALA A 27 18.33 -11.89 5.78
CA ALA A 27 18.86 -11.67 7.13
C ALA A 27 17.87 -10.81 7.95
N PRO A 28 17.44 -11.25 9.15
CA PRO A 28 16.40 -10.58 9.95
C PRO A 28 16.73 -9.14 10.40
N ASP A 29 18.00 -8.75 10.37
CA ASP A 29 18.50 -7.50 10.97
C ASP A 29 18.88 -6.41 9.95
N ASP A 30 18.35 -6.45 8.73
CA ASP A 30 18.67 -5.43 7.72
C ASP A 30 18.00 -4.08 8.06
N LEU A 31 18.68 -3.30 8.91
CA LEU A 31 18.30 -1.94 9.34
C LEU A 31 18.03 -1.00 8.16
N SER A 32 18.52 -1.32 6.96
CA SER A 32 18.22 -0.56 5.74
C SER A 32 16.74 -0.64 5.35
N LEU A 33 16.08 -1.79 5.50
CA LEU A 33 14.67 -1.96 5.12
C LEU A 33 13.71 -1.27 6.08
N LYS A 34 13.99 -1.30 7.38
CA LYS A 34 13.22 -0.51 8.36
C LYS A 34 13.35 0.98 8.12
N GLY A 35 14.53 1.43 7.66
CA GLY A 35 14.77 2.80 7.21
C GLY A 35 13.92 3.17 5.99
N LEU A 36 13.92 2.31 4.98
CA LEU A 36 13.31 2.57 3.68
C LEU A 36 11.80 2.34 3.66
N LEU A 37 11.31 1.22 4.19
CA LEU A 37 9.92 0.77 4.09
C LEU A 37 9.12 0.98 5.38
N GLY A 38 9.80 1.17 6.52
CA GLY A 38 9.15 1.41 7.81
C GLY A 38 8.97 0.17 8.68
N ASP A 39 9.27 -1.02 8.15
CA ASP A 39 9.17 -2.29 8.86
C ASP A 39 10.48 -3.09 8.81
N SER A 40 10.71 -3.95 9.80
CA SER A 40 11.84 -4.87 9.88
C SER A 40 11.36 -6.30 9.68
N GLY A 41 12.05 -7.07 8.84
CA GLY A 41 11.71 -8.47 8.53
C GLY A 41 11.12 -8.66 7.12
N PRO A 42 10.58 -9.85 6.81
CA PRO A 42 10.16 -10.20 5.46
C PRO A 42 8.80 -9.64 5.05
N TRP A 43 8.07 -9.00 5.97
CA TRP A 43 6.64 -8.67 5.84
C TRP A 43 6.30 -7.72 4.70
N LEU A 44 7.23 -6.86 4.29
CA LEU A 44 7.03 -5.92 3.18
C LEU A 44 7.80 -6.32 1.92
N ARG A 45 8.30 -7.56 1.84
CA ARG A 45 9.11 -8.06 0.71
C ARG A 45 8.49 -7.80 -0.65
N TYR A 46 7.18 -8.06 -0.78
CA TYR A 46 6.49 -7.94 -2.06
C TYR A 46 5.91 -6.55 -2.33
N LEU A 47 6.01 -5.61 -1.38
CA LEU A 47 5.41 -4.29 -1.49
C LEU A 47 5.96 -3.47 -2.67
N PRO A 48 7.28 -3.39 -2.91
CA PRO A 48 7.81 -2.66 -4.08
C PRO A 48 7.34 -3.25 -5.41
N PHE A 49 7.20 -4.58 -5.50
CA PHE A 49 6.72 -5.24 -6.72
C PHE A 49 5.23 -4.98 -6.97
N ALA A 50 4.41 -4.98 -5.91
CA ALA A 50 3.00 -4.66 -6.03
C ALA A 50 2.79 -3.24 -6.60
N TRP A 51 3.53 -2.25 -6.08
CA TRP A 51 3.48 -0.88 -6.60
C TRP A 51 3.98 -0.76 -8.04
N ARG A 52 5.09 -1.43 -8.38
CA ARG A 52 5.60 -1.47 -9.76
C ARG A 52 4.63 -2.15 -10.72
N ALA A 53 3.99 -3.24 -10.30
CA ALA A 53 2.94 -3.89 -11.08
C ALA A 53 1.77 -2.95 -11.34
N CYS A 54 1.38 -2.11 -10.36
CA CYS A 54 0.35 -1.09 -10.56
C CYS A 54 0.79 0.09 -11.46
N ALA A 55 2.10 0.26 -11.69
CA ALA A 55 2.67 1.26 -12.58
C ALA A 55 2.78 0.77 -14.03
N GLU A 56 2.80 -0.56 -14.24
CA GLU A 56 3.02 -1.17 -15.55
C GLU A 56 1.75 -1.83 -16.10
N PRO A 57 1.17 -1.31 -17.21
CA PRO A 57 -0.03 -1.90 -17.81
C PRO A 57 0.14 -3.34 -18.29
N ALA A 58 1.37 -3.70 -18.69
CA ALA A 58 1.72 -5.03 -19.19
C ALA A 58 1.78 -6.11 -18.11
N LEU A 59 1.83 -5.71 -16.82
CA LEU A 59 1.86 -6.64 -15.69
C LEU A 59 3.00 -7.66 -15.79
N SER A 60 4.19 -7.23 -16.22
CA SER A 60 5.32 -8.15 -16.42
C SER A 60 5.88 -8.69 -15.10
N GLU A 61 5.62 -7.99 -13.99
CA GLU A 61 6.02 -8.41 -12.66
C GLU A 61 5.47 -9.82 -12.32
N PRO A 62 6.33 -10.75 -11.87
CA PRO A 62 5.90 -12.08 -11.46
C PRO A 62 4.90 -12.04 -10.32
N ILE A 63 3.88 -12.90 -10.39
CA ILE A 63 2.94 -13.09 -9.28
C ILE A 63 3.67 -13.88 -8.18
N PRO A 64 3.74 -13.38 -6.94
CA PRO A 64 4.26 -14.15 -5.83
C PRO A 64 3.43 -15.43 -5.64
N ARG A 65 4.06 -16.53 -5.24
CA ARG A 65 3.31 -17.77 -4.96
C ARG A 65 2.36 -17.53 -3.78
N SER A 66 1.06 -17.78 -4.02
CA SER A 66 0.07 -17.66 -2.97
C SER A 66 0.36 -18.67 -1.84
N PRO A 67 0.43 -18.24 -0.59
CA PRO A 67 0.71 -19.11 0.55
C PRO A 67 -0.49 -20.02 0.87
N THR A 68 -1.69 -19.68 0.38
CA THR A 68 -2.97 -20.34 0.68
C THR A 68 -3.10 -21.74 0.05
N SER A 69 -2.29 -22.04 -0.98
CA SER A 69 -2.25 -23.34 -1.64
C SER A 69 -1.58 -24.44 -0.82
N SER A 70 -0.96 -24.11 0.32
CA SER A 70 0.01 -24.99 1.01
C SER A 70 -0.47 -25.63 2.33
N GLY A 71 -1.76 -25.54 2.67
CA GLY A 71 -2.28 -26.01 3.97
C GLY A 71 -2.21 -24.93 5.07
N PRO A 72 -2.30 -25.29 6.37
CA PRO A 72 -2.33 -24.31 7.47
C PRO A 72 -1.05 -23.46 7.54
N PHE A 73 -1.20 -22.19 7.94
CA PHE A 73 -0.06 -21.32 8.24
C PHE A 73 0.61 -21.82 9.54
N GLN A 74 1.80 -22.41 9.41
CA GLN A 74 2.68 -22.77 10.54
C GLN A 74 3.82 -21.75 10.63
N ASP A 75 4.52 -21.67 11.78
CA ASP A 75 5.47 -20.59 12.13
C ASP A 75 6.46 -20.18 11.01
N GLU A 76 7.06 -21.13 10.29
CA GLU A 76 7.99 -20.84 9.18
C GLU A 76 7.33 -20.19 7.94
N ARG A 77 6.01 -20.36 7.78
CA ARG A 77 5.21 -19.84 6.65
C ARG A 77 4.51 -18.52 6.96
N LEU A 78 4.44 -18.13 8.24
CA LEU A 78 3.85 -16.88 8.68
C LEU A 78 4.49 -15.68 7.98
N GLY A 79 5.82 -15.67 7.89
CA GLY A 79 6.61 -14.66 7.17
C GLY A 79 6.23 -14.51 5.71
N ALA A 80 6.18 -15.62 4.98
CA ALA A 80 5.81 -15.62 3.57
C ALA A 80 4.34 -15.19 3.36
N ALA A 81 3.45 -15.61 4.25
CA ALA A 81 2.03 -15.28 4.15
C ALA A 81 1.77 -13.81 4.45
N ALA A 82 2.36 -13.26 5.51
CA ALA A 82 2.30 -11.84 5.81
C ALA A 82 2.95 -11.01 4.70
N ALA A 83 4.10 -11.44 4.16
CA ALA A 83 4.76 -10.81 3.01
C ALA A 83 3.86 -10.73 1.76
N PHE A 84 3.04 -11.77 1.55
CA PHE A 84 2.11 -11.85 0.44
C PHE A 84 0.89 -10.93 0.63
N TRP A 85 0.34 -10.85 1.84
CA TRP A 85 -0.90 -10.13 2.11
C TRP A 85 -0.72 -8.66 2.51
N ALA A 86 0.40 -8.27 3.12
CA ALA A 86 0.64 -6.89 3.53
C ALA A 86 0.55 -5.87 2.36
N PRO A 87 1.11 -6.15 1.15
CA PRO A 87 0.99 -5.22 0.02
C PRO A 87 -0.45 -4.90 -0.38
N LEU A 88 -1.37 -5.87 -0.25
CA LEU A 88 -2.77 -5.63 -0.52
C LEU A 88 -3.31 -4.49 0.35
N LEU A 89 -3.07 -4.54 1.67
CA LEU A 89 -3.54 -3.50 2.58
C LEU A 89 -2.98 -2.12 2.23
N HIS A 90 -1.71 -2.05 1.80
CA HIS A 90 -1.10 -0.80 1.35
C HIS A 90 -1.76 -0.25 0.07
N LEU A 91 -2.08 -1.12 -0.89
CA LEU A 91 -2.75 -0.72 -2.12
C LEU A 91 -4.19 -0.25 -1.85
N LEU A 92 -4.91 -0.90 -0.94
CA LEU A 92 -6.28 -0.51 -0.58
C LEU A 92 -6.30 0.83 0.17
N HIS A 93 -5.50 0.98 1.22
CA HIS A 93 -5.51 2.17 2.05
C HIS A 93 -4.80 3.37 1.41
N PHE A 94 -3.60 3.18 0.84
CA PHE A 94 -2.80 4.29 0.32
C PHE A 94 -2.86 4.43 -1.20
N GLY A 95 -3.36 3.43 -1.91
CA GLY A 95 -3.58 3.51 -3.34
C GLY A 95 -4.99 4.00 -3.64
N LEU A 96 -6.00 3.21 -3.28
CA LEU A 96 -7.40 3.52 -3.51
C LEU A 96 -7.96 4.54 -2.53
N GLY A 97 -7.24 4.85 -1.44
CA GLY A 97 -7.73 5.74 -0.39
C GLY A 97 -8.93 5.17 0.34
N TRP A 98 -9.06 3.83 0.45
CA TRP A 98 -10.20 3.22 1.12
C TRP A 98 -10.03 3.25 2.63
N HIS A 99 -10.85 4.06 3.30
CA HIS A 99 -10.91 4.08 4.76
C HIS A 99 -11.68 2.87 5.30
N ARG A 100 -12.75 2.45 4.59
CA ARG A 100 -13.49 1.19 4.78
C ARG A 100 -13.13 0.18 3.68
N ALA A 101 -11.90 -0.34 3.75
CA ALA A 101 -11.39 -1.32 2.79
C ALA A 101 -12.22 -2.61 2.74
N ASP A 102 -12.89 -2.97 3.84
CA ASP A 102 -13.85 -4.07 3.92
C ASP A 102 -15.06 -3.85 3.01
N LEU A 103 -15.71 -2.69 3.10
CA LEU A 103 -16.85 -2.35 2.23
C LEU A 103 -16.41 -2.19 0.78
N GLY A 104 -15.24 -1.59 0.54
CA GLY A 104 -14.68 -1.42 -0.79
C GLY A 104 -14.44 -2.75 -1.50
N LEU A 105 -13.83 -3.71 -0.79
CA LEU A 105 -13.59 -5.06 -1.30
C LEU A 105 -14.89 -5.83 -1.54
N GLU A 106 -15.84 -5.77 -0.60
CA GLU A 106 -17.14 -6.43 -0.78
C GLU A 106 -17.87 -5.90 -2.01
N ARG A 107 -18.04 -4.59 -2.13
CA ARG A 107 -18.74 -3.97 -3.28
C ARG A 107 -18.03 -4.28 -4.59
N TRP A 108 -16.70 -4.17 -4.62
CA TRP A 108 -15.93 -4.52 -5.81
C TRP A 108 -16.08 -6.00 -6.19
N HIS A 109 -16.12 -6.89 -5.19
CA HIS A 109 -16.37 -8.32 -5.41
C HIS A 109 -17.78 -8.57 -5.96
N GLU A 110 -18.81 -7.94 -5.40
CA GLU A 110 -20.20 -8.03 -5.86
C GLU A 110 -20.39 -7.49 -7.29
N MET A 111 -19.58 -6.50 -7.69
CA MET A 111 -19.52 -6.00 -9.07
C MET A 111 -18.84 -6.95 -10.06
N GLY A 112 -18.40 -8.14 -9.63
CA GLY A 112 -17.72 -9.11 -10.47
C GLY A 112 -16.22 -8.86 -10.65
N ARG A 113 -15.59 -8.10 -9.74
CA ARG A 113 -14.15 -7.79 -9.72
C ARG A 113 -13.63 -7.11 -11.01
N PRO A 114 -14.21 -5.97 -11.44
CA PRO A 114 -13.72 -5.22 -12.59
C PRO A 114 -12.25 -4.78 -12.42
N THR A 115 -11.49 -4.77 -13.52
CA THR A 115 -10.02 -4.56 -13.53
C THR A 115 -9.57 -3.33 -14.34
N ASP A 116 -10.48 -2.38 -14.55
CA ASP A 116 -10.19 -1.13 -15.26
C ASP A 116 -9.21 -0.23 -14.48
N ASP A 117 -9.23 -0.31 -13.14
CA ASP A 117 -8.25 0.38 -12.30
C ASP A 117 -6.93 -0.41 -12.23
N PRO A 118 -5.76 0.22 -12.37
CA PRO A 118 -4.47 -0.47 -12.25
C PRO A 118 -4.25 -1.16 -10.91
N ILE A 119 -4.75 -0.61 -9.80
CA ILE A 119 -4.68 -1.29 -8.51
C ILE A 119 -5.60 -2.50 -8.51
N LEU A 120 -6.88 -2.33 -8.85
CA LEU A 120 -7.85 -3.43 -8.81
C LEU A 120 -7.46 -4.57 -9.77
N ARG A 121 -6.78 -4.27 -10.87
CA ARG A 121 -6.20 -5.27 -11.78
C ARG A 121 -5.10 -6.09 -11.11
N VAL A 122 -4.17 -5.45 -10.39
CA VAL A 122 -3.16 -6.17 -9.60
C VAL A 122 -3.81 -6.93 -8.46
N VAL A 123 -4.82 -6.33 -7.81
CA VAL A 123 -5.54 -6.96 -6.71
C VAL A 123 -6.23 -8.25 -7.16
N ASP A 124 -6.95 -8.21 -8.29
CA ASP A 124 -7.58 -9.40 -8.87
C ASP A 124 -6.55 -10.45 -9.29
N ARG A 125 -5.46 -10.01 -9.95
CA ARG A 125 -4.41 -10.91 -10.42
C ARG A 125 -3.71 -11.66 -9.30
N TRP A 126 -3.43 -10.99 -8.18
CA TRP A 126 -2.60 -11.55 -7.10
C TRP A 126 -3.43 -12.20 -5.98
N TRP A 127 -4.59 -11.63 -5.63
CA TRP A 127 -5.40 -12.07 -4.49
C TRP A 127 -6.86 -12.34 -4.85
N GLY A 128 -7.27 -12.12 -6.09
CA GLY A 128 -8.66 -12.14 -6.52
C GLY A 128 -9.46 -13.36 -6.07
N PRO A 129 -8.96 -14.59 -6.28
CA PRO A 129 -9.61 -15.81 -5.82
C PRO A 129 -9.74 -15.92 -4.29
N GLU A 130 -8.82 -15.29 -3.55
CA GLU A 130 -8.74 -15.34 -2.09
C GLU A 130 -9.40 -14.14 -1.38
N ILE A 131 -9.95 -13.16 -2.10
CA ILE A 131 -10.71 -12.05 -1.50
C ILE A 131 -11.84 -12.51 -0.56
N PRO A 132 -12.64 -13.54 -0.90
CA PRO A 132 -13.62 -14.11 0.04
C PRO A 132 -13.02 -14.52 1.39
N ASP A 133 -11.79 -15.04 1.40
CA ASP A 133 -11.12 -15.45 2.64
C ASP A 133 -10.71 -14.25 3.49
N LEU A 134 -10.26 -13.16 2.86
CA LEU A 134 -9.91 -11.92 3.55
C LEU A 134 -11.15 -11.21 4.12
N LEU A 135 -12.27 -11.20 3.38
CA LEU A 135 -13.54 -10.67 3.87
C LEU A 135 -14.08 -11.51 5.05
N ALA A 136 -13.95 -12.84 4.99
CA ALA A 136 -14.26 -13.72 6.11
C ALA A 136 -13.35 -13.47 7.33
N LEU A 137 -12.05 -13.22 7.11
CA LEU A 137 -11.12 -12.85 8.18
C LEU A 137 -11.51 -11.53 8.82
N HIS A 138 -11.91 -10.54 8.03
CA HIS A 138 -12.46 -9.29 8.55
C HIS A 138 -13.76 -9.50 9.34
N ALA A 139 -14.70 -10.31 8.83
CA ALA A 139 -15.95 -10.60 9.53
C ALA A 139 -15.74 -11.29 10.89
N ARG A 140 -14.66 -12.05 11.05
CA ARG A 140 -14.30 -12.71 12.31
C ARG A 140 -13.60 -11.76 13.29
N ASP A 141 -12.55 -11.08 12.82
CA ASP A 141 -11.57 -10.42 13.70
C ASP A 141 -11.50 -8.89 13.53
N GLY A 142 -12.26 -8.33 12.59
CA GLY A 142 -12.23 -6.89 12.30
C GLY A 142 -10.94 -6.43 11.62
N LEU A 143 -10.17 -7.32 10.97
CA LEU A 143 -8.84 -7.04 10.41
C LEU A 143 -8.72 -5.72 9.65
N LEU A 144 -9.56 -5.49 8.65
CA LEU A 144 -9.50 -4.29 7.79
C LEU A 144 -9.83 -3.00 8.55
N SER A 145 -10.77 -3.04 9.49
CA SER A 145 -11.04 -1.90 10.40
C SER A 145 -9.90 -1.65 11.38
N ALA A 146 -9.27 -2.71 11.90
CA ALA A 146 -8.08 -2.59 12.74
C ALA A 146 -6.90 -1.99 11.96
N SER A 147 -6.76 -2.36 10.69
CA SER A 147 -5.75 -1.82 9.76
C SER A 147 -5.99 -0.34 9.49
N ALA A 148 -7.24 0.07 9.19
CA ALA A 148 -7.60 1.48 9.03
C ALA A 148 -7.23 2.32 10.27
N ALA A 149 -7.43 1.79 11.48
CA ALA A 149 -7.08 2.47 12.73
C ALA A 149 -5.55 2.61 12.94
N LYS A 150 -4.72 1.86 12.21
CA LYS A 150 -3.25 1.99 12.24
C LYS A 150 -2.72 3.04 11.27
N VAL A 151 -3.53 3.47 10.30
CA VAL A 151 -3.16 4.60 9.44
C VAL A 151 -3.16 5.87 10.29
N ARG A 152 -1.97 6.42 10.54
CA ARG A 152 -1.82 7.67 11.30
C ARG A 152 -1.66 8.83 10.33
N ASP A 153 -2.76 9.49 10.04
CA ASP A 153 -2.77 10.60 9.10
C ASP A 153 -3.65 11.74 9.65
N PRO A 154 -3.12 12.99 9.72
CA PRO A 154 -3.76 14.09 10.43
C PRO A 154 -5.03 14.59 9.74
N GLY A 155 -5.30 14.17 8.49
CA GLY A 155 -6.48 14.55 7.74
C GLY A 155 -7.58 13.50 7.66
N LEU A 156 -7.44 12.35 8.33
CA LEU A 156 -8.43 11.27 8.18
C LEU A 156 -9.78 11.64 8.81
N PRO A 157 -10.90 11.45 8.09
CA PRO A 157 -12.21 11.48 8.70
C PRO A 157 -12.34 10.33 9.72
N PRO A 158 -13.26 10.44 10.70
CA PRO A 158 -13.58 9.32 11.57
C PRO A 158 -14.06 8.12 10.77
N LEU A 159 -13.62 6.92 11.16
CA LEU A 159 -14.10 5.67 10.57
C LEU A 159 -15.60 5.51 10.85
N ASP A 160 -16.42 5.59 9.80
CA ASP A 160 -17.82 5.18 9.91
C ASP A 160 -17.86 3.70 10.24
N ARG A 161 -18.43 3.32 11.39
CA ARG A 161 -18.59 1.92 11.84
C ARG A 161 -20.04 1.45 11.80
N THR A 162 -20.95 2.27 11.31
CA THR A 162 -22.40 1.96 11.30
C THR A 162 -22.78 0.95 10.23
N ARG A 163 -21.99 0.88 9.15
CA ARG A 163 -22.17 -0.07 8.07
C ARG A 163 -21.35 -1.33 8.34
N GLU A 164 -21.94 -2.49 8.10
CA GLU A 164 -21.30 -3.80 8.20
C GLU A 164 -21.27 -4.47 6.82
N ILE A 165 -20.26 -5.31 6.59
CA ILE A 165 -20.26 -6.21 5.43
C ILE A 165 -21.32 -7.31 5.59
N GLY A 166 -21.70 -7.93 4.50
CA GLY A 166 -22.76 -8.93 4.45
C GLY A 166 -22.50 -10.17 5.33
N PRO A 167 -23.56 -10.80 5.88
CA PRO A 167 -23.45 -11.91 6.82
C PRO A 167 -22.87 -13.19 6.20
N GLN A 168 -22.78 -13.28 4.87
CA GLN A 168 -22.14 -14.39 4.17
C GLN A 168 -20.68 -14.59 4.55
N TRP A 169 -19.96 -13.51 4.85
CA TRP A 169 -18.54 -13.59 5.22
C TRP A 169 -18.36 -14.18 6.62
N ALA A 170 -19.24 -13.83 7.55
CA ALA A 170 -19.28 -14.45 8.88
C ALA A 170 -19.66 -15.94 8.80
N ARG A 171 -20.52 -16.34 7.84
CA ARG A 171 -20.81 -17.76 7.58
C ARG A 171 -19.59 -18.49 7.01
N ARG A 172 -18.92 -17.89 6.01
CA ARG A 172 -17.70 -18.43 5.42
C ARG A 172 -16.60 -18.64 6.48
N ALA A 173 -16.43 -17.67 7.37
CA ALA A 173 -15.47 -17.78 8.47
C ALA A 173 -15.73 -18.98 9.39
N ARG A 174 -16.94 -19.57 9.40
CA ARG A 174 -17.26 -20.77 10.20
C ARG A 174 -17.04 -22.09 9.44
N GLU A 175 -16.72 -22.04 8.15
CA GLU A 175 -16.48 -23.24 7.35
C GLU A 175 -15.24 -24.00 7.85
N PRO A 176 -15.30 -25.34 7.99
CA PRO A 176 -14.17 -26.12 8.50
C PRO A 176 -12.89 -25.97 7.66
N GLU A 177 -13.02 -25.85 6.34
CA GLU A 177 -11.87 -25.63 5.45
C GLU A 177 -11.22 -24.27 5.68
N TRP A 178 -12.04 -23.23 5.84
CA TRP A 178 -11.55 -21.89 6.13
C TRP A 178 -10.87 -21.87 7.51
N GLN A 179 -11.49 -22.44 8.54
CA GLN A 179 -10.92 -22.53 9.88
C GLN A 179 -9.62 -23.34 9.94
N ARG A 180 -9.46 -24.39 9.13
CA ARG A 180 -8.19 -25.11 9.02
C ARG A 180 -7.06 -24.23 8.48
N ARG A 181 -7.37 -23.28 7.61
CA ARG A 181 -6.37 -22.40 6.97
C ARG A 181 -6.11 -21.14 7.76
N TRP A 182 -7.17 -20.49 8.22
CA TRP A 182 -7.18 -19.14 8.80
C TRP A 182 -7.57 -19.11 10.29
N GLY A 183 -7.86 -20.27 10.88
CA GLY A 183 -8.10 -20.42 12.32
C GLY A 183 -6.92 -19.97 13.17
N GLY A 184 -7.17 -19.76 14.47
CA GLY A 184 -6.18 -19.23 15.42
C GLY A 184 -6.35 -17.73 15.69
N GLY A 185 -5.66 -17.23 16.73
CA GLY A 185 -5.69 -15.81 17.10
C GLY A 185 -4.64 -15.01 16.32
N ASP A 186 -5.08 -13.96 15.64
CA ASP A 186 -4.25 -13.04 14.84
C ASP A 186 -3.24 -13.74 13.89
N PRO A 187 -3.73 -14.53 12.93
CA PRO A 187 -2.90 -15.52 12.24
C PRO A 187 -1.82 -14.93 11.33
N LEU A 188 -1.82 -13.61 11.07
CA LEU A 188 -0.88 -12.97 10.16
C LEU A 188 -0.37 -11.60 10.63
N HIS A 189 -0.87 -11.04 11.74
CA HIS A 189 -0.50 -9.72 12.27
C HIS A 189 -0.52 -8.57 11.22
N LEU A 190 -1.33 -8.68 10.16
CA LEU A 190 -1.22 -7.80 8.97
C LEU A 190 -1.42 -6.32 9.29
N ALA A 191 -2.28 -5.99 10.26
CA ALA A 191 -2.49 -4.61 10.69
C ALA A 191 -1.21 -3.98 11.28
N SER A 192 -0.33 -4.79 11.88
CA SER A 192 0.97 -4.33 12.41
C SER A 192 1.98 -4.01 11.30
N HIS A 193 1.79 -4.58 10.12
CA HIS A 193 2.63 -4.36 8.94
C HIS A 193 2.12 -3.22 8.05
N LEU A 194 1.01 -2.58 8.41
CA LEU A 194 0.52 -1.38 7.73
C LEU A 194 1.26 -0.15 8.25
N ILE A 195 2.46 0.09 7.73
CA ILE A 195 3.33 1.20 8.15
C ILE A 195 3.66 2.09 6.94
N PRO A 196 2.97 3.22 6.76
CA PRO A 196 3.64 4.36 6.11
C PRO A 196 3.64 5.61 6.98
N SER A 197 3.07 5.54 8.17
CA SER A 197 2.84 6.70 9.01
C SER A 197 3.78 6.68 10.22
N GLY A 198 4.96 7.25 9.98
CA GLY A 198 5.89 7.68 11.00
C GLY A 198 6.79 8.72 10.34
N GLY A 199 6.62 9.99 10.72
CA GLY A 199 7.50 11.07 10.28
C GLY A 199 8.95 10.67 10.51
N ARG A 200 9.76 10.73 9.47
CA ARG A 200 11.20 10.46 9.51
C ARG A 200 11.96 11.47 8.69
N ASP A 201 13.26 11.49 8.94
CA ASP A 201 14.22 12.50 8.54
C ASP A 201 14.23 12.77 7.03
N GLY A 202 13.67 13.92 6.65
CA GLY A 202 13.69 14.44 5.29
C GLY A 202 12.30 14.45 4.65
N PRO A 203 11.59 15.60 4.66
CA PRO A 203 10.31 15.70 3.96
C PRO A 203 10.51 15.48 2.45
N GLY A 204 9.56 14.82 1.80
CA GLY A 204 9.51 14.72 0.35
C GLY A 204 9.64 16.09 -0.33
N VAL A 205 10.33 16.12 -1.46
CA VAL A 205 10.55 17.35 -2.23
C VAL A 205 9.43 17.52 -3.24
N LEU A 206 8.73 18.65 -3.17
CA LEU A 206 7.66 19.01 -4.09
C LEU A 206 8.20 19.85 -5.25
N PHE A 207 7.94 19.41 -6.48
CA PHE A 207 8.22 20.14 -7.72
C PHE A 207 6.92 20.56 -8.41
N GLY A 208 6.97 21.68 -9.15
CA GLY A 208 5.84 22.20 -9.93
C GLY A 208 5.27 23.52 -9.41
N PRO A 209 4.07 23.95 -9.89
CA PRO A 209 3.25 23.22 -10.85
C PRO A 209 3.87 23.19 -12.25
N GLN A 210 3.81 22.03 -12.89
CA GLN A 210 3.92 21.92 -14.34
C GLN A 210 2.53 22.08 -14.95
N SER A 211 2.46 22.74 -16.09
CA SER A 211 1.22 22.91 -16.83
C SER A 211 1.12 21.87 -17.94
N GLU A 212 0.14 20.98 -17.86
CA GLU A 212 -0.25 20.10 -18.96
C GLU A 212 -1.45 20.68 -19.73
N GLY A 213 -1.37 20.70 -21.05
CA GLY A 213 -2.44 21.20 -21.93
C GLY A 213 -2.41 22.70 -22.20
N THR A 214 -3.34 23.17 -23.03
CA THR A 214 -3.43 24.57 -23.51
C THR A 214 -4.81 25.18 -23.24
N GLY A 215 -4.85 26.48 -22.92
CA GLY A 215 -6.10 27.22 -22.74
C GLY A 215 -6.87 26.85 -21.47
N SER A 216 -8.21 26.81 -21.54
CA SER A 216 -9.09 26.50 -20.41
C SER A 216 -8.97 25.06 -19.87
N ASN A 217 -8.25 24.19 -20.58
CA ASN A 217 -8.00 22.80 -20.19
C ASN A 217 -6.62 22.59 -19.55
N GLN A 218 -5.90 23.67 -19.21
CA GLN A 218 -4.59 23.60 -18.58
C GLN A 218 -4.71 22.99 -17.18
N ARG A 219 -4.13 21.79 -17.00
CA ARG A 219 -4.07 21.08 -15.74
C ARG A 219 -2.74 21.38 -15.05
N ARG A 220 -2.80 21.72 -13.77
CA ARG A 220 -1.61 21.87 -12.93
C ARG A 220 -1.28 20.54 -12.27
N GLN A 221 -0.05 20.10 -12.49
CA GLN A 221 0.49 18.84 -12.00
C GLN A 221 1.72 19.11 -11.16
N TYR A 222 1.79 18.48 -10.00
CA TYR A 222 2.94 18.52 -9.11
C TYR A 222 3.62 17.16 -9.08
N VAL A 223 4.88 17.14 -8.68
CA VAL A 223 5.62 15.91 -8.46
C VAL A 223 6.17 15.92 -7.04
N LEU A 224 5.79 14.94 -6.24
CA LEU A 224 6.34 14.73 -4.89
C LEU A 224 7.36 13.59 -4.97
N VAL A 225 8.61 13.87 -4.61
CA VAL A 225 9.68 12.87 -4.59
C VAL A 225 10.09 12.60 -3.13
N CYS A 226 9.87 11.36 -2.70
CA CYS A 226 10.22 10.87 -1.35
C CYS A 226 11.46 9.99 -1.40
N GLU A 227 12.36 10.15 -0.44
CA GLU A 227 13.57 9.31 -0.30
C GLU A 227 13.25 7.90 0.20
N THR A 228 12.17 7.77 0.98
CA THR A 228 11.73 6.53 1.63
C THR A 228 10.26 6.25 1.36
N TYR A 229 9.88 4.98 1.44
CA TYR A 229 8.48 4.57 1.43
C TYR A 229 7.84 4.72 2.82
N VAL A 230 8.57 4.74 3.92
CA VAL A 230 7.98 5.23 5.17
C VAL A 230 7.83 6.75 5.07
N GLY A 231 6.67 7.29 5.48
CA GLY A 231 6.41 8.73 5.56
C GLY A 231 5.79 9.37 4.31
N TRP A 232 5.88 8.76 3.12
CA TRP A 232 5.43 9.40 1.88
C TRP A 232 3.96 9.86 1.88
N HIS A 233 3.06 9.06 2.47
CA HIS A 233 1.64 9.39 2.51
C HIS A 233 1.37 10.57 3.44
N TRP A 234 2.14 10.64 4.55
CA TRP A 234 2.11 11.80 5.43
C TRP A 234 2.58 13.05 4.70
N ASP A 235 3.70 12.98 3.97
CA ASP A 235 4.22 14.10 3.16
C ASP A 235 3.20 14.59 2.13
N LEU A 236 2.48 13.67 1.49
CA LEU A 236 1.40 14.00 0.56
C LEU A 236 0.28 14.81 1.23
N HIS A 237 -0.08 14.50 2.47
CA HIS A 237 -1.02 15.30 3.23
C HIS A 237 -0.47 16.68 3.63
N GLN A 238 0.82 16.77 3.99
CA GLN A 238 1.45 18.04 4.38
C GLN A 238 1.52 19.04 3.23
N ILE A 239 1.54 18.59 1.98
CA ILE A 239 1.56 19.48 0.81
C ILE A 239 0.17 19.92 0.36
N ARG A 240 -0.93 19.41 0.97
CA ARG A 240 -2.31 19.66 0.53
C ARG A 240 -2.57 21.15 0.31
N ASP A 241 -2.32 21.98 1.32
CA ASP A 241 -2.66 23.41 1.26
C ASP A 241 -1.82 24.17 0.22
N ARG A 242 -0.62 23.66 -0.08
CA ARG A 242 0.28 24.22 -1.11
C ARG A 242 -0.15 23.85 -2.52
N VAL A 243 -0.84 22.71 -2.68
CA VAL A 243 -1.31 22.27 -3.98
C VAL A 243 -2.74 22.67 -4.24
N ASP A 244 -3.58 22.88 -3.22
CA ASP A 244 -5.02 23.25 -3.33
C ASP A 244 -5.28 24.77 -3.37
N GLU A 245 -4.27 25.56 -3.79
CA GLU A 245 -4.43 27.00 -3.97
C GLU A 245 -5.50 27.27 -5.04
N ASN A 246 -6.69 27.70 -4.60
CA ASN A 246 -7.89 28.08 -5.38
C ASN A 246 -8.96 26.99 -5.60
N GLY A 247 -8.95 25.87 -4.87
CA GLY A 247 -10.05 24.89 -4.89
C GLY A 247 -10.17 24.11 -6.20
N HIS A 248 -9.10 24.07 -7.01
CA HIS A 248 -9.02 23.24 -8.19
C HIS A 248 -8.47 21.84 -7.84
N SER A 249 -8.98 20.80 -8.49
CA SER A 249 -8.48 19.42 -8.24
C SER A 249 -7.10 19.24 -8.88
N HIS A 250 -6.06 19.46 -8.09
CA HIS A 250 -4.67 19.28 -8.51
C HIS A 250 -4.27 17.81 -8.48
N ARG A 251 -3.35 17.46 -9.38
CA ARG A 251 -2.78 16.12 -9.51
C ARG A 251 -1.35 16.14 -8.98
N VAL A 252 -1.00 15.15 -8.17
CA VAL A 252 0.35 14.99 -7.63
C VAL A 252 0.87 13.63 -8.04
N ASP A 253 1.90 13.59 -8.88
CA ASP A 253 2.63 12.36 -9.13
C ASP A 253 3.59 12.10 -7.98
N VAL A 254 3.45 10.93 -7.35
CA VAL A 254 4.26 10.55 -6.21
C VAL A 254 5.32 9.55 -6.67
N TYR A 255 6.58 9.87 -6.43
CA TYR A 255 7.72 9.01 -6.63
C TYR A 255 8.38 8.70 -5.30
N CYS A 256 8.62 7.43 -5.04
CA CYS A 256 9.41 6.97 -3.91
C CYS A 256 10.71 6.40 -4.46
N ARG A 257 11.86 7.01 -4.18
CA ARG A 257 13.16 6.65 -4.78
C ARG A 257 13.46 5.13 -4.77
N PRO A 258 13.25 4.38 -3.67
CA PRO A 258 13.50 2.94 -3.66
C PRO A 258 12.49 2.12 -4.47
N ILE A 259 11.28 2.61 -4.76
CA ILE A 259 10.21 1.81 -5.41
C ILE A 259 9.94 2.26 -6.85
N GLY A 260 10.04 3.57 -7.12
CA GLY A 260 9.63 4.21 -8.35
C GLY A 260 8.33 4.99 -8.19
N TRP A 261 7.56 5.09 -9.27
CA TRP A 261 6.29 5.82 -9.31
C TRP A 261 5.20 5.06 -8.53
N LEU A 262 4.63 5.70 -7.51
CA LEU A 262 3.54 5.15 -6.70
C LEU A 262 2.16 5.48 -7.29
N GLY A 263 2.07 6.50 -8.15
CA GLY A 263 0.84 6.87 -8.83
C GLY A 263 0.63 8.37 -8.91
N GLN A 264 -0.40 8.74 -9.68
CA GLN A 264 -0.92 10.10 -9.71
C GLN A 264 -2.11 10.22 -8.75
N TYR A 265 -1.91 11.02 -7.72
CA TYR A 265 -2.83 11.24 -6.62
C TYR A 265 -3.69 12.48 -6.82
N ARG A 266 -4.91 12.41 -6.29
CA ARG A 266 -5.86 13.51 -6.16
C ARG A 266 -6.43 13.51 -4.75
N HIS A 267 -6.68 14.69 -4.23
CA HIS A 267 -7.43 14.85 -3.00
C HIS A 267 -8.93 14.89 -3.32
N SER A 268 -9.72 14.08 -2.62
CA SER A 268 -11.17 14.10 -2.77
C SER A 268 -11.79 15.16 -1.87
N SER A 269 -12.56 16.09 -2.44
CA SER A 269 -13.37 17.01 -1.66
C SER A 269 -14.55 16.33 -0.94
N THR A 270 -14.96 15.14 -1.39
CA THR A 270 -16.06 14.37 -0.79
C THR A 270 -15.62 13.65 0.48
N THR A 271 -14.44 13.02 0.46
CA THR A 271 -13.98 12.15 1.56
C THR A 271 -12.85 12.77 2.38
N GLY A 272 -12.16 13.80 1.87
CA GLY A 272 -10.97 14.38 2.48
C GLY A 272 -9.72 13.49 2.36
N LEU A 273 -9.76 12.47 1.49
CA LEU A 273 -8.70 11.47 1.35
C LEU A 273 -7.97 11.62 0.02
N TRP A 274 -6.69 11.24 0.02
CA TRP A 274 -5.92 11.07 -1.20
C TRP A 274 -6.15 9.70 -1.83
N TYR A 275 -6.24 9.67 -3.15
CA TYR A 275 -6.41 8.44 -3.92
C TYR A 275 -5.77 8.57 -5.29
N ARG A 276 -5.37 7.43 -5.88
CA ARG A 276 -5.05 7.31 -7.30
C ARG A 276 -6.18 6.60 -8.05
N GLY A 277 -6.21 6.79 -9.37
CA GLY A 277 -7.26 6.18 -10.21
C GLY A 277 -8.60 6.94 -10.18
N ARG A 278 -9.65 6.37 -10.75
CA ARG A 278 -10.93 7.09 -10.92
C ARG A 278 -11.65 7.27 -9.59
N HIS A 279 -12.29 8.43 -9.39
CA HIS A 279 -12.99 8.75 -8.13
C HIS A 279 -14.07 7.73 -7.77
N HIS A 280 -14.75 7.15 -8.75
CA HIS A 280 -15.77 6.14 -8.50
C HIS A 280 -15.20 4.87 -7.83
N TRP A 281 -13.94 4.50 -8.08
CA TRP A 281 -13.31 3.35 -7.43
C TRP A 281 -12.96 3.69 -5.98
N HIS A 282 -12.49 4.91 -5.75
CA HIS A 282 -12.23 5.44 -4.41
C HIS A 282 -13.49 5.44 -3.52
N LEU A 283 -14.66 5.78 -4.08
CA LEU A 283 -15.94 5.80 -3.35
C LEU A 283 -16.47 4.39 -2.98
N LEU A 284 -15.92 3.31 -3.51
CA LEU A 284 -16.36 1.98 -3.09
C LEU A 284 -16.06 1.73 -1.61
N GLY A 285 -14.89 2.17 -1.13
CA GLY A 285 -14.47 1.99 0.27
C GLY A 285 -14.68 3.21 1.16
N ASN A 286 -15.52 4.17 0.76
CA ASN A 286 -15.83 5.39 1.53
C ASN A 286 -17.30 5.78 1.33
#